data_AF-Q49I53-F1
#
_entry.id   AF-Q49I53-F1
#
_cell.length_a   1.000
_cell.length_b   1.000
_cell.length_c   1.000
_cell.angle_alpha   90.00
_cell.angle_beta   90.00
_cell.angle_gamma   90.00
#
_symmetry.space_group_name_H-M   'P 1'
#
loop_
_entity.id
_entity.type
_entity.pdbx_description
1 polymer ?
#
loop_
_entity_poly.entity_id
_entity_poly.type
_entity_poly.pdbx_seq_one_letter_code
_entity_poly.pdbx_strand_id
1 'polypeptide(L)'
;MTKGAQSLGRRNNKTHTLSRVTGTQSWHKQKKRCASSGHGAGTKLRRYNWAKKAIRRRSQGTGRMSYLKHVQRRAKNGFREGTKAQSVKRKAVAPK
;
A
#
# COMPACT_ATOMS: atom_id res chain seq x y z
N MET A 1 -37.35 23.22 -7.04
CA MET A 1 -36.12 22.40 -7.13
C MET A 1 -36.41 21.01 -6.59
N THR A 2 -36.42 20.02 -7.45
CA THR A 2 -36.79 18.64 -7.11
C THR A 2 -35.54 17.79 -6.87
N LYS A 3 -35.59 16.95 -5.83
CA LYS A 3 -34.50 16.03 -5.47
C LYS A 3 -34.61 14.74 -6.30
N GLY A 4 -33.57 13.90 -6.24
CA GLY A 4 -33.61 12.58 -6.86
C GLY A 4 -33.33 12.61 -8.37
N ALA A 5 -34.08 11.83 -9.14
CA ALA A 5 -33.80 11.55 -10.56
C ALA A 5 -33.58 12.83 -11.39
N GLN A 6 -34.44 13.83 -11.24
CA GLN A 6 -34.36 15.10 -11.98
C GLN A 6 -33.05 15.87 -11.72
N SER A 7 -32.42 15.69 -10.56
CA SER A 7 -31.15 16.31 -10.21
C SER A 7 -29.92 15.49 -10.65
N LEU A 8 -30.04 14.16 -10.76
CA LEU A 8 -28.93 13.25 -11.04
C LEU A 8 -28.40 13.38 -12.48
N GLY A 9 -29.27 13.71 -13.44
CA GLY A 9 -28.89 13.91 -14.85
C GLY A 9 -27.88 15.05 -15.08
N ARG A 10 -27.79 16.00 -14.13
CA ARG A 10 -26.84 17.13 -14.21
C ARG A 10 -25.47 16.84 -13.59
N ARG A 11 -25.22 15.61 -13.09
CA ARG A 11 -23.99 15.24 -12.34
C ARG A 11 -22.79 14.90 -13.25
N ASN A 12 -22.45 15.81 -14.15
CA ASN A 12 -21.36 15.60 -15.14
C ASN A 12 -20.00 16.08 -14.62
N ASN A 13 -19.99 17.05 -13.71
CA ASN A 13 -18.77 17.56 -13.11
C ASN A 13 -18.17 16.56 -12.11
N LYS A 14 -16.88 16.27 -12.25
CA LYS A 14 -16.15 15.39 -11.33
C LYS A 14 -15.47 16.20 -10.24
N THR A 15 -15.67 15.83 -8.98
CA THR A 15 -14.95 16.43 -7.83
C THR A 15 -13.67 15.66 -7.52
N HIS A 16 -13.76 14.31 -7.55
CA HIS A 16 -12.66 13.41 -7.22
C HIS A 16 -12.15 12.63 -8.44
N THR A 17 -10.83 12.57 -8.60
CA THR A 17 -10.11 11.76 -9.61
C THR A 17 -9.10 10.82 -8.94
N LEU A 18 -8.37 10.05 -9.74
CA LEU A 18 -7.37 9.11 -9.25
C LEU A 18 -6.20 9.84 -8.56
N SER A 19 -5.80 9.35 -7.39
CA SER A 19 -4.66 9.89 -6.62
C SER A 19 -3.38 9.14 -6.98
N ARG A 20 -2.31 9.88 -7.29
CA ARG A 20 -0.99 9.31 -7.61
C ARG A 20 -0.37 8.48 -6.48
N VAL A 21 -0.66 8.82 -5.22
CA VAL A 21 -0.09 8.12 -4.05
C VAL A 21 -0.88 6.88 -3.65
N THR A 22 -2.21 6.97 -3.70
CA THR A 22 -3.08 5.89 -3.16
C THR A 22 -3.67 5.00 -4.23
N GLY A 23 -3.65 5.42 -5.49
CA GLY A 23 -4.34 4.73 -6.59
C GLY A 23 -5.87 4.81 -6.52
N THR A 24 -6.45 5.37 -5.46
CA THR A 24 -7.90 5.48 -5.29
C THR A 24 -8.46 6.77 -5.88
N GLN A 25 -9.74 6.77 -6.29
CA GLN A 25 -10.44 7.96 -6.79
C GLN A 25 -10.79 8.95 -5.67
N SER A 26 -9.78 9.55 -5.06
CA SER A 26 -9.91 10.42 -3.88
C SER A 26 -9.22 11.78 -4.03
N TRP A 27 -8.63 12.08 -5.19
CA TRP A 27 -7.99 13.36 -5.45
C TRP A 27 -9.01 14.45 -5.74
N HIS A 28 -9.15 15.43 -4.85
CA HIS A 28 -10.05 16.56 -5.07
C HIS A 28 -9.44 17.56 -6.05
N LYS A 29 -10.07 17.75 -7.23
CA LYS A 29 -9.48 18.54 -8.32
C LYS A 29 -9.29 20.02 -8.02
N GLN A 30 -10.25 20.66 -7.36
CA GLN A 30 -10.19 22.10 -7.06
C GLN A 30 -9.24 22.36 -5.88
N LYS A 31 -9.48 21.70 -4.74
CA LYS A 31 -8.67 21.82 -3.51
C LYS A 31 -7.27 21.20 -3.58
N LYS A 32 -6.90 20.57 -4.70
CA LYS A 32 -5.61 19.89 -4.92
C LYS A 32 -5.17 19.00 -3.74
N ARG A 33 -6.11 18.23 -3.18
CA ARG A 33 -5.87 17.42 -1.97
C ARG A 33 -6.51 16.05 -2.09
N CYS A 34 -5.77 15.02 -1.69
CA CYS A 34 -6.28 13.66 -1.58
C CYS A 34 -7.11 13.48 -0.30
N ALA A 35 -8.37 13.09 -0.44
CA ALA A 35 -9.26 12.79 0.67
C ALA A 35 -8.86 11.50 1.42
N SER A 36 -8.09 10.59 0.82
CA SER A 36 -7.65 9.34 1.44
C SER A 36 -6.32 9.51 2.19
N SER A 37 -5.25 9.90 1.49
CA SER A 37 -3.91 10.05 2.07
C SER A 37 -3.59 11.43 2.60
N GLY A 38 -4.37 12.47 2.29
CA GLY A 38 -4.02 13.86 2.61
C GLY A 38 -2.93 14.46 1.72
N HIS A 39 -2.42 13.71 0.75
CA HIS A 39 -1.45 14.19 -0.24
C HIS A 39 -1.92 15.50 -0.88
N GLY A 40 -1.00 16.46 -1.05
CA GLY A 40 -1.28 17.82 -1.54
C GLY A 40 -1.44 18.88 -0.46
N ALA A 41 -1.69 18.49 0.81
CA ALA A 41 -1.73 19.44 1.93
C ALA A 41 -0.49 19.41 2.83
N GLY A 42 0.40 18.44 2.65
CA GLY A 42 1.62 18.31 3.43
C GLY A 42 2.34 16.99 3.13
N THR A 43 3.47 16.79 3.80
CA THR A 43 4.37 15.65 3.57
C THR A 43 3.89 14.37 4.26
N LYS A 44 3.18 14.51 5.40
CA LYS A 44 2.71 13.36 6.19
C LYS A 44 1.45 12.74 5.58
N LEU A 45 1.37 11.42 5.60
CA LEU A 45 0.15 10.68 5.27
C LEU A 45 -0.89 10.89 6.38
N ARG A 46 -2.06 11.41 6.00
CA ARG A 46 -3.20 11.68 6.90
C ARG A 46 -3.61 10.41 7.64
N ARG A 47 -3.57 10.40 8.98
CA ARG A 47 -3.98 9.27 9.83
C ARG A 47 -4.94 9.76 10.91
N TYR A 48 -6.01 9.01 11.13
CA TYR A 48 -6.96 9.29 12.20
C TYR A 48 -7.10 8.05 13.08
N ASN A 49 -6.90 8.20 14.39
CA ASN A 49 -6.88 7.08 15.33
C ASN A 49 -8.25 6.42 15.51
N TRP A 50 -9.33 7.18 15.35
CA TRP A 50 -10.70 6.66 15.32
C TRP A 50 -10.97 5.76 14.10
N ALA A 51 -10.22 5.92 13.00
CA ALA A 51 -10.41 5.18 11.76
C ALA A 51 -9.53 3.91 11.67
N LYS A 52 -9.64 3.00 12.64
CA LYS A 52 -8.78 1.78 12.73
C LYS A 52 -8.73 0.95 11.45
N LYS A 53 -9.88 0.73 10.79
CA LYS A 53 -9.96 -0.04 9.53
C LYS A 53 -9.23 0.66 8.37
N ALA A 54 -9.29 2.00 8.31
CA ALA A 54 -8.57 2.75 7.28
C ALA A 54 -7.06 2.67 7.47
N ILE A 55 -6.58 2.68 8.72
CA ILE A 55 -5.16 2.48 9.04
C ILE A 55 -4.70 1.09 8.56
N ARG A 56 -5.45 0.04 8.87
CA ARG A 56 -5.09 -1.35 8.55
C ARG A 56 -4.96 -1.61 7.05
N ARG A 57 -5.81 -1.00 6.21
CA ARG A 57 -5.79 -1.23 4.75
C ARG A 57 -4.50 -0.74 4.07
N ARG A 58 -3.77 0.17 4.70
CA ARG A 58 -2.61 0.86 4.11
C ARG A 58 -1.33 0.77 4.93
N SER A 59 -1.38 0.12 6.09
CA SER A 59 -0.20 -0.05 6.94
C SER A 59 0.84 -0.91 6.23
N GLN A 60 2.10 -0.76 6.63
CA GLN A 60 3.17 -1.66 6.22
C GLN A 60 2.71 -3.12 6.43
N GLY A 61 2.89 -3.97 5.41
CA GLY A 61 2.35 -5.33 5.39
C GLY A 61 1.45 -5.63 4.20
N THR A 62 0.69 -4.65 3.71
CA THR A 62 -0.38 -4.87 2.71
C THR A 62 0.08 -4.81 1.24
N GLY A 63 1.38 -4.64 1.00
CA GLY A 63 1.94 -4.46 -0.34
C GLY A 63 3.17 -5.32 -0.62
N ARG A 64 3.90 -4.98 -1.69
CA ARG A 64 5.06 -5.76 -2.16
C ARG A 64 6.16 -5.89 -1.10
N MET A 65 6.42 -4.83 -0.33
CA MET A 65 7.46 -4.77 0.70
C MET A 65 8.84 -5.27 0.22
N SER A 66 9.26 -4.85 -0.98
CA SER A 66 10.45 -5.40 -1.67
C SER A 66 11.72 -5.33 -0.82
N TYR A 67 11.96 -4.21 -0.12
CA TYR A 67 13.11 -4.08 0.76
C TYR A 67 12.88 -4.74 2.13
N LEU A 68 11.78 -4.41 2.80
CA LEU A 68 11.55 -4.81 4.19
C LEU A 68 11.42 -6.33 4.38
N LYS A 69 10.85 -7.06 3.41
CA LYS A 69 10.83 -8.53 3.43
C LYS A 69 12.25 -9.11 3.39
N HIS A 70 13.11 -8.51 2.56
CA HIS A 70 14.49 -8.92 2.45
C HIS A 70 15.26 -8.62 3.74
N VAL A 71 15.05 -7.44 4.34
CA VAL A 71 15.65 -7.05 5.63
C VAL A 71 15.26 -8.04 6.73
N GLN A 72 13.98 -8.40 6.85
CA GLN A 72 13.53 -9.38 7.85
C GLN A 72 14.20 -10.74 7.68
N ARG A 73 14.36 -11.20 6.43
CA ARG A 73 15.09 -12.44 6.12
C ARG A 73 16.57 -12.33 6.49
N ARG A 74 17.23 -11.21 6.16
CA ARG A 74 18.63 -10.95 6.52
C ARG A 74 18.81 -10.89 8.04
N ALA A 75 17.91 -10.23 8.75
CA ALA A 75 17.93 -10.13 10.20
C ALA A 75 17.85 -11.50 10.88
N LYS A 76 16.95 -12.38 10.41
CA LYS A 76 16.87 -13.79 10.88
C LYS A 76 18.16 -14.57 10.65
N ASN A 77 18.90 -14.22 9.60
CA ASN A 77 20.18 -14.84 9.26
C ASN A 77 21.37 -14.09 9.87
N GLY A 78 21.16 -13.16 10.82
CA GLY A 78 22.23 -12.42 11.49
C GLY A 78 22.99 -11.44 10.61
N PHE A 79 22.35 -10.94 9.54
CA PHE A 79 22.96 -10.03 8.55
C PHE A 79 24.26 -10.54 7.90
N ARG A 80 24.49 -11.86 7.90
CA ARG A 80 25.69 -12.49 7.31
C ARG A 80 25.91 -12.01 5.87
N GLU A 81 27.16 -11.64 5.58
CA GLU A 81 27.63 -11.26 4.25
C GLU A 81 28.84 -12.13 3.85
N GLY A 82 29.15 -12.22 2.56
CA GLY A 82 30.36 -12.91 2.07
C GLY A 82 30.44 -14.43 2.24
N THR A 83 29.45 -15.07 2.86
CA THR A 83 29.44 -16.52 3.09
C THR A 83 28.59 -17.25 2.05
N LYS A 84 29.07 -18.41 1.57
CA LYS A 84 28.33 -19.32 0.69
C LYS A 84 27.83 -20.52 1.48
N ALA A 85 26.66 -21.04 1.12
CA ALA A 85 26.17 -22.28 1.70
C ALA A 85 27.08 -23.45 1.28
N GLN A 86 27.45 -24.30 2.24
CA GLN A 86 28.19 -25.53 1.97
C GLN A 86 27.31 -26.48 1.14
N SER A 87 27.86 -27.09 0.08
CA SER A 87 27.09 -28.03 -0.73
C SER A 87 26.89 -29.34 0.05
N VAL A 88 25.65 -29.74 0.27
CA VAL A 88 25.35 -31.05 0.86
C VAL A 88 25.27 -32.08 -0.27
N LYS A 89 26.30 -32.91 -0.45
CA LYS A 89 26.20 -34.07 -1.38
C LYS A 89 25.20 -35.06 -0.77
N ARG A 90 24.03 -35.23 -1.40
CA ARG A 90 23.09 -36.29 -1.02
C ARG A 90 23.76 -37.64 -1.32
N LYS A 91 24.00 -38.47 -0.28
CA LYS A 91 24.38 -39.88 -0.49
C LYS A 91 23.24 -40.58 -1.22
N ALA A 92 23.55 -41.35 -2.26
CA ALA A 92 22.58 -42.22 -2.90
C ALA A 92 22.03 -43.19 -1.84
N VAL A 93 20.72 -43.26 -1.71
CA VAL A 93 20.05 -44.26 -0.86
C VAL A 93 20.31 -45.62 -1.52
N ALA A 94 20.92 -46.54 -0.78
CA ALA A 94 21.20 -47.88 -1.29
C ALA A 94 19.89 -48.59 -1.69
N PRO A 95 19.84 -49.27 -2.85
CA PRO A 95 18.71 -50.13 -3.16
C PRO A 95 18.61 -51.25 -2.13
N LYS A 96 17.37 -51.58 -1.74
CA LYS A 96 17.06 -52.66 -0.79
C LYS A 96 17.57 -54.01 -1.26
#